data_AF-A0A1Z5HDT8-F1
#
_entry.id   AF-A0A1Z5HDT8-F1
#
_cell.length_a   1.000
_cell.length_b   1.000
_cell.length_c   1.000
_cell.angle_alpha   90.00
_cell.angle_beta   90.00
_cell.angle_gamma   90.00
#
_symmetry.space_group_name_H-M   'P 1'
#
loop_
_entity.id
_entity.type
_entity.pdbx_description
1 polymer ?
#
loop_
_entity_poly.entity_id
_entity_poly.type
_entity_poly.pdbx_seq_one_letter_code
_entity_poly.pdbx_strand_id
1 'polypeptide(L)'
;MKFTKKTLFLLISFSFLINAQAQELSETLLKVKPGVVGVGTFLPSRSPRSIFLGTGFVIGNGQLIVTNAHVVAKKINTDRLEKWAFLLVITIALKWLLLIK
;
A
#
# COMPACT_ATOMS: atom_id res chain seq x y z
N MET A 1 -22.56 -48.50 10.44
CA MET A 1 -22.07 -47.28 11.11
C MET A 1 -23.10 -46.17 10.90
N LYS A 2 -23.90 -45.80 11.93
CA LYS A 2 -24.99 -44.81 11.78
C LYS A 2 -24.45 -43.42 12.13
N PHE A 3 -24.29 -42.55 11.13
CA PHE A 3 -23.92 -41.15 11.37
C PHE A 3 -25.14 -40.38 11.89
N THR A 4 -25.04 -39.85 13.11
CA THR A 4 -26.11 -39.03 13.69
C THR A 4 -26.00 -37.59 13.20
N LYS A 5 -27.14 -36.89 13.05
CA LYS A 5 -27.18 -35.48 12.61
C LYS A 5 -26.32 -34.56 13.47
N LYS A 6 -26.15 -34.87 14.76
CA LYS A 6 -25.26 -34.13 15.69
C LYS A 6 -23.79 -34.29 15.31
N THR A 7 -23.37 -35.50 14.95
CA THR A 7 -22.00 -35.77 14.45
C THR A 7 -21.73 -35.02 13.15
N LEU A 8 -22.73 -34.96 12.26
CA LEU A 8 -22.62 -34.22 11.00
C LEU A 8 -22.50 -32.71 11.22
N PHE A 9 -23.29 -32.15 12.15
CA PHE A 9 -23.22 -30.72 12.49
C PHE A 9 -21.86 -30.34 13.08
N LEU A 10 -21.31 -31.18 13.96
CA LEU A 10 -20.02 -30.94 14.61
C LEU A 10 -18.85 -30.96 13.61
N LEU A 11 -18.91 -31.84 12.61
CA LEU A 11 -17.92 -31.90 11.51
C LEU A 11 -17.99 -30.67 10.60
N ILE A 12 -19.19 -30.17 10.30
CA ILE A 12 -19.39 -28.95 9.49
C ILE A 12 -18.83 -27.72 10.22
N SER A 13 -19.12 -27.57 11.51
CA SER A 13 -18.56 -26.46 12.31
C SER A 13 -17.04 -26.53 12.42
N PHE A 14 -16.45 -27.72 12.53
CA PHE A 14 -15.00 -27.89 12.57
C PHE A 14 -14.33 -27.51 11.25
N SER A 15 -14.98 -27.80 10.11
CA SER A 15 -14.48 -27.45 8.77
C SER A 15 -14.38 -25.93 8.54
N PHE A 16 -15.25 -25.15 9.19
CA PHE A 16 -15.23 -23.68 9.10
C PHE A 16 -14.03 -23.05 9.84
N LEU A 17 -13.48 -23.72 10.86
CA LEU A 17 -12.36 -23.20 11.65
C LEU A 17 -11.00 -23.35 10.96
N ILE A 18 -10.87 -24.26 9.98
CA ILE A 18 -9.60 -24.61 9.34
C ILE A 18 -9.19 -23.60 8.24
N ASN A 19 -10.10 -22.72 7.82
CA ASN A 19 -9.87 -21.80 6.70
C ASN A 19 -9.18 -20.47 7.08
N ALA A 20 -8.72 -20.30 8.33
CA ALA A 20 -8.02 -19.11 8.76
C ALA A 20 -6.50 -19.22 8.48
N GLN A 21 -6.08 -19.10 7.22
CA GLN A 21 -4.66 -19.01 6.87
C GLN A 21 -4.19 -17.55 6.95
N ALA A 22 -3.25 -17.26 7.86
CA ALA A 22 -2.58 -15.97 7.88
C ALA A 22 -1.56 -15.92 6.72
N GLN A 23 -1.60 -14.85 5.92
CA GLN A 23 -0.60 -14.60 4.90
C GLN A 23 0.73 -14.20 5.58
N GLU A 24 1.87 -14.63 5.03
CA GLU A 24 3.16 -14.14 5.52
C GLU A 24 3.30 -12.63 5.27
N LEU A 25 3.99 -11.94 6.19
CA LEU A 25 4.25 -10.51 6.07
C LEU A 25 5.00 -10.18 4.78
N SER A 26 5.94 -11.03 4.37
CA SER A 26 6.72 -10.85 3.13
C SER A 26 5.82 -10.83 1.89
N GLU A 27 4.85 -11.75 1.83
CA GLU A 27 3.89 -11.83 0.74
C GLU A 27 2.93 -10.65 0.74
N THR A 28 2.54 -10.18 1.93
CA THR A 28 1.71 -8.98 2.08
C THR A 28 2.46 -7.74 1.60
N LEU A 29 3.75 -7.61 1.92
CA LEU A 29 4.59 -6.50 1.46
C LEU A 29 4.71 -6.48 -0.06
N LEU A 30 4.91 -7.65 -0.69
CA LEU A 30 4.96 -7.80 -2.15
C LEU A 30 3.67 -7.28 -2.81
N LYS A 31 2.51 -7.56 -2.21
CA LYS A 31 1.20 -7.14 -2.71
C LYS A 31 0.94 -5.64 -2.49
N VAL A 32 1.32 -5.09 -1.33
CA VAL A 32 0.94 -3.72 -0.94
C VAL A 32 1.92 -2.65 -1.43
N LYS A 33 3.22 -2.95 -1.47
CA LYS A 33 4.27 -1.96 -1.79
C LYS A 33 4.09 -1.22 -3.12
N PRO A 34 3.62 -1.84 -4.22
CA PRO A 34 3.38 -1.12 -5.48
C PRO A 34 2.35 0.02 -5.37
N GLY A 35 1.44 -0.04 -4.39
CA GLY A 35 0.45 1.00 -4.14
C GLY A 35 0.95 2.17 -3.29
N VAL A 36 2.19 2.11 -2.78
CA VAL A 36 2.76 3.16 -1.92
C VAL A 36 3.52 4.19 -2.76
N VAL A 37 3.28 5.46 -2.50
CA VAL A 37 3.84 6.59 -3.25
C VAL A 37 4.52 7.61 -2.34
N GLY A 38 5.56 8.25 -2.85
CA GLY A 38 6.11 9.47 -2.25
C GLY A 38 5.26 10.67 -2.66
N VAL A 39 4.92 11.54 -1.71
CA VAL A 39 4.12 12.75 -1.90
C VAL A 39 5.01 13.97 -1.70
N GLY A 40 4.96 14.93 -2.62
CA GLY A 40 5.81 16.09 -2.59
C GLY A 40 5.36 17.21 -3.51
N THR A 41 6.22 18.22 -3.68
CA THR A 41 5.98 19.37 -4.57
C THR A 41 7.07 19.47 -5.61
N PHE A 42 6.71 19.94 -6.80
CA PHE A 42 7.63 20.23 -7.90
C PHE A 42 7.51 21.68 -8.32
N LEU A 43 8.65 22.37 -8.37
CA LEU A 43 8.77 23.77 -8.75
C LEU A 43 9.99 23.94 -9.68
N PRO A 44 9.79 24.25 -10.98
CA PRO A 44 10.90 24.30 -11.95
C PRO A 44 12.01 25.30 -11.59
N SER A 45 11.65 26.42 -10.97
CA SER A 45 12.54 27.55 -10.65
C SER A 45 13.27 27.41 -9.31
N ARG A 46 12.95 26.38 -8.52
CA ARG A 46 13.54 26.12 -7.20
C ARG A 46 14.76 25.19 -7.34
N SER A 47 15.73 25.34 -6.45
CA SER A 47 16.75 24.31 -6.19
C SER A 47 16.66 23.89 -4.71
N PRO A 48 16.30 22.63 -4.38
CA PRO A 48 15.97 21.52 -5.29
C PRO A 48 14.56 21.65 -5.91
N ARG A 49 14.42 21.22 -7.18
CA ARG A 49 13.14 21.33 -7.92
C ARG A 49 12.01 20.53 -7.28
N SER A 50 12.32 19.33 -6.80
CA SER A 50 11.37 18.48 -6.07
C SER A 50 11.65 18.53 -4.57
N ILE A 51 10.60 18.66 -3.76
CA ILE A 51 10.66 18.50 -2.30
C ILE A 51 9.74 17.36 -1.90
N PHE A 52 10.30 16.39 -1.19
CA PHE A 52 9.56 15.31 -0.55
C PHE A 52 8.92 15.81 0.74
N LEU A 53 7.63 15.53 0.92
CA LEU A 53 6.84 15.96 2.08
C LEU A 53 6.35 14.79 2.93
N GLY A 54 6.21 13.60 2.35
CA GLY A 54 5.76 12.41 3.06
C GLY A 54 5.37 11.28 2.11
N THR A 55 4.61 10.32 2.61
CA THR A 55 4.13 9.17 1.84
C THR A 55 2.61 9.16 1.74
N GLY A 56 2.09 8.39 0.79
CA GLY A 56 0.68 8.08 0.65
C GLY A 56 0.50 6.73 0.00
N PHE A 57 -0.75 6.33 -0.19
CA PHE A 57 -1.09 5.13 -0.94
C PHE A 57 -2.26 5.38 -1.88
N VAL A 58 -2.21 4.69 -3.01
CA VAL A 58 -3.19 4.78 -4.09
C VAL A 58 -4.43 3.96 -3.74
N ILE A 59 -5.63 4.48 -4.03
CA ILE A 59 -6.90 3.80 -3.81
C ILE A 59 -7.76 3.80 -5.09
N GLY A 60 -8.78 2.92 -5.11
CA GLY A 60 -9.76 2.85 -6.20
C GLY A 60 -9.12 2.46 -7.54
N ASN A 61 -9.36 3.26 -8.58
CA ASN A 61 -8.89 3.02 -9.95
C ASN A 61 -7.48 3.55 -10.25
N GLY A 62 -6.71 3.92 -9.22
CA GLY A 62 -5.35 4.43 -9.42
C GLY A 62 -5.21 5.95 -9.42
N GLN A 63 -6.31 6.69 -9.36
CA GLN A 63 -6.33 8.15 -9.55
C GLN A 63 -6.42 8.95 -8.24
N LEU A 64 -6.61 8.27 -7.11
CA LEU A 64 -6.75 8.89 -5.80
C LEU A 64 -5.64 8.42 -4.88
N ILE A 65 -5.06 9.35 -4.13
CA ILE A 65 -3.99 9.08 -3.17
C ILE A 65 -4.44 9.59 -1.81
N VAL A 66 -4.32 8.72 -0.79
CA VAL A 66 -4.56 9.07 0.60
C VAL A 66 -3.22 9.32 1.28
N THR A 67 -3.14 10.41 2.06
CA THR A 67 -1.96 10.78 2.85
C THR A 67 -2.40 11.44 4.16
N ASN A 68 -1.47 11.60 5.09
CA ASN A 68 -1.73 12.32 6.33
C ASN A 68 -1.94 13.82 6.08
N ALA A 69 -2.80 14.44 6.89
CA ALA A 69 -3.13 15.87 6.75
C ALA A 69 -1.89 16.79 6.81
N HIS A 70 -0.89 16.47 7.64
CA HIS A 70 0.33 17.26 7.76
C HIS A 70 1.16 17.31 6.46
N VAL A 71 1.05 16.28 5.61
CA VAL A 71 1.79 16.20 4.34
C VAL A 71 1.28 17.26 3.34
N VAL A 72 -0.01 17.58 3.41
CA VAL A 72 -0.70 18.52 2.51
C VAL A 72 -1.06 19.85 3.18
N ALA A 73 -0.59 20.08 4.41
CA ALA A 73 -0.93 21.28 5.18
C ALA A 73 -0.38 22.58 4.54
N LYS A 74 0.73 22.50 3.82
CA LYS A 74 1.33 23.66 3.13
C LYS A 74 0.61 23.92 1.81
N LYS A 75 0.07 25.13 1.64
CA LYS A 75 -0.46 25.59 0.35
C LYS A 75 0.66 25.75 -0.67
N ILE A 76 0.49 25.16 -1.85
CA ILE A 76 1.43 25.26 -2.97
C ILE A 76 1.32 26.63 -3.65
N ASN A 77 2.44 27.17 -4.13
CA ASN A 77 2.48 28.43 -4.86
C ASN A 77 2.20 28.21 -6.36
N THR A 78 0.92 28.20 -6.71
CA THR A 78 0.48 27.99 -8.10
C THR A 78 0.95 29.11 -9.04
N ASP A 79 1.10 30.35 -8.56
CA ASP A 79 1.59 31.49 -9.34
C ASP A 79 3.03 31.28 -9.85
N ARG A 80 3.83 30.53 -9.08
CA ARG A 80 5.19 30.15 -9.46
C ARG A 80 5.26 28.81 -10.18
N LEU A 81 4.14 28.24 -10.59
CA LEU A 81 4.04 26.91 -11.21
C LEU A 81 4.46 25.76 -10.27
N GLU A 82 4.28 25.93 -8.95
CA GLU A 82 4.44 24.82 -8.01
C GLU A 82 3.25 23.85 -8.16
N LYS A 83 3.56 22.56 -8.31
CA LYS A 83 2.56 21.49 -8.48
C LYS A 83 2.80 20.37 -7.48
N TRP A 84 1.74 19.61 -7.18
CA TRP A 84 1.89 18.33 -6.49
C TRP A 84 2.65 17.34 -7.38
N ALA A 85 3.54 16.57 -6.75
CA ALA A 85 4.32 15.54 -7.40
C ALA A 85 4.19 14.24 -6.60
N PHE A 86 3.98 13.14 -7.33
CA PHE A 86 3.87 11.80 -6.77
C PHE A 86 4.95 10.92 -7.38
N LEU A 87 5.79 10.34 -6.52
CA LEU A 87 6.90 9.48 -6.94
C LEU A 87 6.49 8.03 -6.69
N LEU A 88 6.43 7.24 -7.76
CA LEU A 88 6.28 5.80 -7.63
C LEU A 88 7.54 5.22 -7.01
N VAL A 89 7.34 4.35 -6.01
CA VAL A 89 8.43 3.56 -5.46
C VAL A 89 8.76 2.45 -6.45
N ILE A 90 9.59 2.77 -7.45
CA ILE A 90 10.14 1.75 -8.35
C ILE A 90 11.06 0.89 -7.50
N THR A 91 10.57 -0.30 -7.19
CA THR A 91 11.22 -1.23 -6.28
C THR A 91 12.44 -1.83 -6.96
N ILE A 92 13.60 -1.20 -6.79
CA ILE A 92 14.91 -1.82 -7.05
C ILE A 92 15.28 -2.77 -5.87
N ALA A 93 14.69 -2.58 -4.69
CA ALA A 93 15.06 -3.31 -3.48
C ALA A 93 14.44 -4.72 -3.31
N LEU A 94 13.27 -5.06 -3.87
CA LEU A 94 12.72 -6.43 -3.70
C LEU A 94 13.35 -7.45 -4.64
N LYS A 95 13.98 -7.02 -5.74
CA LYS A 95 14.76 -7.96 -6.55
C LYS A 95 15.90 -8.58 -5.72
N TRP A 96 16.48 -7.82 -4.78
CA TRP A 96 17.47 -8.33 -3.83
C TRP A 96 16.88 -9.24 -2.75
N LEU A 97 15.66 -8.99 -2.25
CA LEU A 97 15.03 -9.84 -1.23
C LEU A 97 14.60 -11.21 -1.78
N LEU A 98 14.27 -11.29 -3.08
CA LEU A 98 13.95 -12.54 -3.78
C LEU A 98 15.18 -13.31 -4.26
N LEU A 99 16.38 -12.69 -4.25
CA LEU A 99 17.65 -13.31 -4.64
C LEU A 99 18.44 -13.90 -3.46
N ILE A 100 17.95 -13.76 -2.22
CA ILE A 100 18.59 -14.25 -0.99
C ILE A 100 17.80 -15.43 -0.36
N LYS A 101 16.78 -15.96 -1.04
CA LYS A 101 16.16 -17.24 -0.70
C LYS A 101 16.67 -18.34 -1.61
#